data_AF-A0A150F303-F1
#
_entry.id   AF-A0A150F303-F1
#
_cell.length_a   1.000
_cell.length_b   1.000
_cell.length_c   1.000
_cell.angle_alpha   90.00
_cell.angle_beta   90.00
_cell.angle_gamma   90.00
#
_symmetry.space_group_name_H-M   'P 1'
#
loop_
_entity.id
_entity.type
_entity.pdbx_description
1 polymer ?
#
loop_
_entity_poly.entity_id
_entity_poly.type
_entity_poly.pdbx_seq_one_letter_code
_entity_poly.pdbx_strand_id
1 'polypeptide(L)'
;MFTIVKIIVSAVIIGAITEIARRNPNHGGIIAALPIVSMLSIVWLYIQGEHKATLSKFAFSVAWGIPSTVVMLVIIGIALRHSIHFIVSIGLGLAGWVIFLFAQDIIVKHLVNQQ
;
A
#
# COMPACT_ATOMS: atom_id res chain seq x y z
N MET A 1 7.93 -20.40 12.80
CA MET A 1 6.80 -20.70 13.71
C MET A 1 6.26 -19.45 14.40
N PHE A 2 5.55 -18.57 13.67
CA PHE A 2 4.80 -17.43 14.25
C PHE A 2 3.53 -17.09 13.45
N THR A 3 3.10 -17.94 12.52
CA THR A 3 2.07 -17.61 11.52
C THR A 3 0.73 -17.25 12.16
N ILE A 4 0.30 -17.99 13.19
CA ILE A 4 -0.96 -17.71 13.90
C ILE A 4 -0.91 -16.33 14.56
N VAL A 5 0.19 -15.97 15.23
CA VAL A 5 0.38 -14.65 15.85
C VAL A 5 0.35 -13.55 14.77
N LYS A 6 1.04 -13.76 13.64
CA LYS A 6 1.04 -12.81 12.51
C LYS A 6 -0.38 -12.56 11.99
N ILE A 7 -1.20 -13.61 11.87
CA ILE A 7 -2.58 -13.52 11.41
C ILE A 7 -3.43 -12.74 12.40
N ILE A 8 -3.39 -13.09 13.70
CA ILE A 8 -4.19 -12.43 14.73
C ILE A 8 -3.85 -10.94 14.81
N VAL A 9 -2.56 -10.59 14.86
CA VAL A 9 -2.11 -9.19 14.91
C VAL A 9 -2.59 -8.42 13.68
N SER A 10 -2.45 -9.00 12.49
CA SER A 10 -2.90 -8.36 11.24
C SER A 10 -4.41 -8.14 11.23
N ALA A 11 -5.20 -9.15 11.65
CA ALA A 11 -6.65 -9.06 11.71
C ALA A 11 -7.12 -7.99 12.71
N VAL A 12 -6.50 -7.91 13.88
CA VAL A 12 -6.80 -6.89 14.90
C VAL A 12 -6.50 -5.48 14.37
N ILE A 13 -5.37 -5.30 13.69
CA ILE A 13 -5.00 -4.02 13.07
C ILE A 13 -6.04 -3.61 12.02
N ILE A 14 -6.38 -4.50 11.08
CA ILE A 14 -7.37 -4.23 10.03
C ILE A 14 -8.73 -3.90 10.64
N GLY A 15 -9.18 -4.67 11.64
CA GLY A 15 -10.43 -4.46 12.36
C GLY A 15 -10.47 -3.09 13.05
N ALA A 16 -9.40 -2.71 13.76
CA ALA A 16 -9.30 -1.42 14.43
C ALA A 16 -9.35 -0.25 13.44
N ILE A 17 -8.57 -0.32 12.36
CA ILE A 17 -8.56 0.73 11.33
C ILE A 17 -9.94 0.87 10.67
N THR A 18 -10.59 -0.25 10.36
CA THR A 18 -11.91 -0.26 9.73
C THR A 18 -12.97 0.35 10.67
N GLU A 19 -12.91 0.05 11.96
CA GLU A 19 -13.84 0.62 12.93
C GLU A 19 -13.62 2.12 13.13
N ILE A 20 -12.38 2.58 13.17
CA ILE A 20 -12.05 4.01 13.22
C ILE A 20 -12.57 4.71 11.95
N ALA A 21 -12.32 4.14 10.76
CA ALA A 21 -12.80 4.69 9.49
C ALA A 21 -14.33 4.73 9.38
N ARG A 22 -15.03 3.76 9.98
CA ARG A 22 -16.49 3.74 10.04
C ARG A 22 -17.04 4.89 10.89
N ARG A 23 -16.40 5.20 12.02
CA ARG A 23 -16.82 6.27 12.94
C ARG A 23 -16.37 7.65 12.48
N ASN A 24 -15.16 7.76 11.94
CA ASN A 24 -14.59 9.00 11.42
C ASN A 24 -13.78 8.70 10.14
N PRO A 25 -14.40 8.81 8.95
CA PRO A 25 -13.76 8.49 7.68
C PRO A 25 -12.48 9.30 7.41
N ASN A 26 -12.43 10.57 7.82
CA ASN A 26 -11.26 11.44 7.59
C ASN A 26 -10.04 10.94 8.38
N HIS A 27 -10.21 10.68 9.68
CA HIS A 27 -9.11 10.17 10.52
C HIS A 27 -8.75 8.72 10.16
N GLY A 28 -9.76 7.89 9.85
CA GLY A 28 -9.52 6.53 9.39
C GLY A 28 -8.74 6.46 8.09
N GLY A 29 -8.99 7.39 7.16
CA GLY A 29 -8.22 7.52 5.92
C GLY A 29 -6.75 7.86 6.16
N ILE A 30 -6.44 8.78 7.09
CA ILE A 30 -5.06 9.13 7.46
C ILE A 30 -4.32 7.94 8.06
N ILE A 31 -4.96 7.20 8.97
CA ILE A 31 -4.36 6.01 9.59
C ILE A 31 -4.19 4.91 8.55
N ALA A 32 -5.19 4.68 7.68
CA ALA A 32 -5.12 3.68 6.62
C ALA A 32 -4.06 4.00 5.54
N ALA A 33 -3.70 5.28 5.37
CA ALA A 33 -2.63 5.69 4.46
C ALA A 33 -1.23 5.30 4.96
N LEU A 34 -1.07 5.00 6.26
CA LEU A 34 0.20 4.53 6.78
C LEU A 34 0.51 3.12 6.23
N PRO A 35 1.78 2.82 5.88
CA PRO A 35 2.18 1.51 5.38
C PRO A 35 2.32 0.48 6.53
N ILE A 36 1.26 0.32 7.35
CA ILE A 36 1.27 -0.47 8.58
C ILE A 36 1.62 -1.93 8.30
N VAL A 37 1.06 -2.50 7.22
CA VAL A 37 1.34 -3.87 6.79
C VAL A 37 2.83 -4.04 6.44
N SER A 38 3.40 -3.06 5.74
CA SER A 38 4.82 -3.06 5.38
C SER A 38 5.72 -2.88 6.60
N MET A 39 5.36 -1.99 7.53
CA MET A 39 6.09 -1.81 8.79
C MET A 39 6.08 -3.09 9.62
N LEU A 40 4.92 -3.73 9.75
CA LEU A 40 4.79 -5.01 10.43
C LEU A 40 5.63 -6.09 9.75
N SER A 41 5.67 -6.11 8.42
CA SER A 41 6.51 -7.03 7.65
C SER A 41 7.99 -6.83 7.93
N ILE A 42 8.49 -5.58 8.00
CA ILE A 42 9.88 -5.28 8.37
C ILE A 42 10.21 -5.79 9.77
N VAL A 43 9.31 -5.60 10.75
CA VAL A 43 9.49 -6.10 12.11
C VAL A 43 9.63 -7.63 12.12
N TRP A 44 8.80 -8.33 11.35
CA TRP A 44 8.90 -9.79 11.26
C TRP A 44 10.17 -10.25 10.56
N LEU A 45 10.59 -9.60 9.48
CA LEU A 45 11.84 -9.90 8.79
C LEU A 45 13.04 -9.69 9.73
N TYR A 46 13.03 -8.60 10.52
CA TYR A 46 14.04 -8.34 11.53
C TYR A 46 14.12 -9.44 12.59
N ILE A 47 12.97 -9.86 13.16
CA ILE A 47 12.91 -10.93 14.15
C ILE A 47 13.38 -12.27 13.56
N GLN A 48 13.19 -12.48 12.27
CA GLN A 48 13.66 -13.68 11.56
C GLN A 48 15.16 -13.66 11.25
N GLY A 49 15.88 -12.58 11.60
CA GLY A 49 17.32 -12.47 11.43
C GLY A 49 17.75 -12.04 10.02
N GLU A 50 16.84 -11.45 9.24
CA GLU A 50 17.18 -10.96 7.90
C GLU A 50 18.24 -9.85 7.93
N HIS A 51 19.07 -9.82 6.88
CA HIS A 51 20.15 -8.85 6.78
C HIS A 51 19.62 -7.42 6.64
N LYS A 52 20.33 -6.45 7.24
CA LYS A 52 20.00 -5.01 7.15
C LYS A 52 19.85 -4.52 5.69
N ALA A 53 20.62 -5.07 4.77
CA ALA A 53 20.52 -4.77 3.34
C ALA A 53 19.15 -5.20 2.75
N THR A 54 18.64 -6.37 3.14
CA THR A 54 17.31 -6.86 2.75
C THR A 54 16.21 -5.96 3.30
N LEU A 55 16.29 -5.59 4.59
CA LEU A 55 15.32 -4.69 5.23
C LEU A 55 15.29 -3.32 4.56
N SER A 56 16.47 -2.75 4.28
CA SER A 56 16.61 -1.48 3.57
C SER A 56 16.01 -1.56 2.16
N LYS A 57 16.36 -2.60 1.40
CA LYS A 57 15.82 -2.84 0.06
C LYS A 57 14.29 -2.96 0.08
N PHE A 58 13.74 -3.68 1.06
CA PHE A 58 12.29 -3.81 1.22
C PHE A 58 11.63 -2.45 1.52
N ALA A 59 12.19 -1.66 2.44
CA ALA A 59 11.68 -0.33 2.77
C ALA A 59 11.66 0.60 1.55
N PHE A 60 12.75 0.64 0.78
CA PHE A 60 12.81 1.43 -0.46
C PHE A 60 11.85 0.91 -1.54
N SER A 61 11.68 -0.41 -1.66
CA SER A 61 10.73 -1.01 -2.61
C SER A 61 9.29 -0.62 -2.27
N VAL A 62 8.93 -0.62 -0.99
CA VAL A 62 7.61 -0.16 -0.53
C VAL A 62 7.43 1.32 -0.80
N ALA A 63 8.44 2.15 -0.48
CA ALA A 63 8.38 3.59 -0.74
C ALA A 63 8.18 3.90 -2.23
N TRP A 64 8.82 3.13 -3.12
CA TRP A 64 8.67 3.25 -4.57
C TRP A 64 7.25 2.95 -5.07
N GLY A 65 6.50 2.09 -4.39
CA GLY A 65 5.12 1.74 -4.73
C GLY A 65 4.07 2.73 -4.22
N ILE A 66 4.42 3.65 -3.32
CA ILE A 66 3.48 4.63 -2.74
C ILE A 66 2.87 5.56 -3.81
N PRO A 67 3.63 6.16 -4.75
CA PRO A 67 3.06 7.06 -5.75
C PRO A 67 1.94 6.40 -6.57
N SER A 68 2.15 5.16 -7.01
CA SER A 68 1.11 4.41 -7.72
C SER A 68 -0.11 4.12 -6.84
N THR A 69 0.10 3.83 -5.55
CA THR A 69 -0.98 3.62 -4.58
C THR A 69 -1.83 4.88 -4.38
N VAL A 70 -1.22 6.06 -4.39
CA VAL A 70 -1.94 7.34 -4.35
C VAL A 70 -2.84 7.49 -5.59
N VAL A 71 -2.31 7.19 -6.79
CA VAL A 71 -3.09 7.22 -8.04
C VAL A 71 -4.30 6.29 -7.97
N MET A 72 -4.11 5.06 -7.49
CA MET A 72 -5.20 4.10 -7.27
C MET A 72 -6.31 4.68 -6.38
N LEU A 73 -5.95 5.23 -5.22
CA LEU A 73 -6.93 5.77 -4.26
C LEU A 73 -7.67 6.99 -4.82
N VAL A 74 -6.98 7.84 -5.60
CA VAL A 74 -7.59 8.99 -6.29
C VAL A 74 -8.61 8.51 -7.32
N ILE A 75 -8.26 7.53 -8.16
CA ILE A 75 -9.17 6.96 -9.17
C ILE A 75 -10.42 6.38 -8.50
N ILE A 76 -10.24 5.56 -7.45
CA ILE A 76 -11.35 4.97 -6.70
C ILE A 76 -12.22 6.08 -6.08
N GLY A 77 -11.60 7.07 -5.44
CA GLY A 77 -12.32 8.18 -4.80
C GLY A 77 -13.14 9.02 -5.79
N ILE A 78 -12.60 9.32 -6.97
CA ILE A 78 -13.31 10.05 -8.03
C ILE A 78 -14.43 9.19 -8.62
N ALA A 79 -14.16 7.91 -8.92
CA ALA A 79 -15.15 7.00 -9.47
C ALA A 79 -16.36 6.83 -8.54
N LEU A 80 -16.12 6.66 -7.24
CA LEU A 80 -17.20 6.58 -6.24
C LEU A 80 -17.97 7.89 -6.10
N ARG A 81 -17.32 9.05 -6.25
CA ARG A 81 -17.99 10.37 -6.27
C ARG A 81 -18.90 10.56 -7.50
N HIS A 82 -18.65 9.84 -8.59
CA HIS A 82 -19.48 9.86 -9.80
C HIS A 82 -20.51 8.73 -9.83
N SER A 83 -20.80 8.12 -8.68
CA SER A 83 -21.78 7.03 -8.54
C SER A 83 -21.47 5.80 -9.41
N ILE A 84 -20.20 5.60 -9.78
CA ILE A 84 -19.75 4.38 -10.46
C ILE A 84 -19.83 3.22 -9.47
N HIS A 85 -20.29 2.06 -9.95
CA HIS A 85 -20.44 0.85 -9.16
C HIS A 85 -19.12 0.46 -8.45
N PHE A 86 -19.20 0.09 -7.17
CA PHE A 86 -18.03 -0.15 -6.31
C PHE A 86 -16.99 -1.10 -6.93
N ILE A 87 -17.42 -2.25 -7.48
CA ILE A 87 -16.52 -3.22 -8.10
C ILE A 87 -15.80 -2.63 -9.32
N VAL A 88 -16.50 -1.81 -10.10
CA VAL A 88 -15.91 -1.14 -11.27
C VAL A 88 -14.89 -0.10 -10.83
N SER A 89 -15.20 0.68 -9.78
CA SER A 89 -14.28 1.66 -9.20
C SER A 89 -12.98 1.02 -8.71
N ILE A 90 -13.06 -0.12 -8.02
CA ILE A 90 -11.89 -0.90 -7.60
C ILE A 90 -11.10 -1.40 -8.83
N GLY A 91 -11.79 -1.96 -9.83
CA GLY A 91 -11.15 -2.41 -11.06
C GLY A 91 -10.39 -1.30 -11.80
N LEU A 92 -10.99 -0.11 -11.92
CA LEU A 92 -10.34 1.06 -12.51
C LEU A 92 -9.14 1.53 -11.69
N GLY A 93 -9.25 1.53 -10.36
CA GLY A 93 -8.14 1.85 -9.47
C GLY A 93 -6.96 0.91 -9.65
N LEU A 94 -7.20 -0.40 -9.66
CA LEU A 94 -6.16 -1.42 -9.86
C LEU A 94 -5.51 -1.29 -11.24
N ALA A 95 -6.30 -1.07 -12.29
CA ALA A 95 -5.77 -0.83 -13.63
C ALA A 95 -4.87 0.41 -13.66
N GLY A 96 -5.32 1.52 -13.06
CA GLY A 96 -4.54 2.74 -12.94
C GLY A 96 -3.24 2.56 -12.15
N TRP A 97 -3.28 1.78 -11.06
CA TRP A 97 -2.10 1.41 -10.28
C TRP A 97 -1.05 0.70 -11.13
N VAL A 98 -1.47 -0.34 -11.86
CA VAL A 98 -0.58 -1.12 -12.73
C VAL A 98 0.04 -0.22 -13.81
N ILE A 99 -0.80 0.54 -14.53
CA ILE A 99 -0.35 1.42 -15.61
C ILE A 99 0.65 2.46 -15.08
N PHE A 100 0.33 3.11 -13.96
CA PHE A 100 1.20 4.14 -13.40
C PHE A 100 2.52 3.58 -12.88
N LEU A 101 2.51 2.41 -12.23
CA LEU A 101 3.73 1.76 -11.75
C LEU A 101 4.68 1.42 -12.92
N PHE A 102 4.14 0.86 -14.01
CA PHE A 102 4.94 0.58 -15.20
C PHE A 102 5.46 1.86 -15.86
N ALA A 103 4.63 2.89 -15.96
CA ALA A 103 5.05 4.19 -16.50
C ALA A 103 6.19 4.79 -15.66
N GLN A 104 6.06 4.79 -14.33
CA GLN A 104 7.08 5.25 -13.39
C GLN A 104 8.41 4.50 -13.58
N ASP A 105 8.36 3.17 -13.67
CA ASP A 105 9.55 2.34 -13.86
C ASP A 105 10.23 2.58 -15.21
N ILE A 106 9.44 2.75 -16.30
CA ILE A 106 9.97 3.06 -17.63
C ILE A 106 10.65 4.42 -17.62
N ILE A 107 9.98 5.45 -17.09
CA ILE A 107 10.51 6.82 -17.04
C ILE A 107 11.83 6.84 -16.28
N VAL A 108 11.88 6.21 -15.10
CA VAL A 108 13.06 6.25 -14.24
C VAL A 108 14.21 5.46 -14.87
N LYS A 109 13.94 4.28 -15.46
CA LYS A 109 14.96 3.57 -16.22
C LYS A 109 15.49 4.40 -17.38
N HIS A 110 14.64 5.13 -18.07
CA HIS A 110 15.05 5.98 -19.18
C HIS A 110 15.92 7.17 -18.72
N LEU A 111 15.58 7.78 -17.58
CA LEU A 111 16.35 8.88 -17.00
C LEU A 111 17.71 8.42 -16.45
N VAL A 112 17.77 7.23 -15.85
CA VAL A 112 19.00 6.68 -15.23
C VAL A 112 19.93 6.05 -16.28
N ASN A 113 19.43 5.38 -17.32
CA ASN A 113 20.26 4.79 -18.39
C ASN A 113 20.85 5.83 -19.38
N GLN A 114 20.46 7.09 -19.29
CA GLN A 114 21.02 8.19 -20.09
C GLN A 114 22.24 8.85 -19.42
N GLN A 115 22.68 8.33 -18.27
CA GLN A 115 23.95 8.67 -17.60
C GLN A 115 24.95 7.53 -17.74
#